data_AF-A0A1U7M6K2-F1
#
_entry.id   AF-A0A1U7M6K2-F1
#
_cell.length_a   1.000
_cell.length_b   1.000
_cell.length_c   1.000
_cell.angle_alpha   90.00
_cell.angle_beta   90.00
_cell.angle_gamma   90.00
#
_symmetry.space_group_name_H-M   'P 1'
#
loop_
_entity.id
_entity.type
_entity.pdbx_description
1 polymer ?
#
loop_
_entity_poly.entity_id
_entity_poly.type
_entity_poly.pdbx_seq_one_letter_code
_entity_poly.pdbx_strand_id
1 'polypeptide(L)'
;MSETWKIKNDNEAEWIIEQTNDDLLEIERFKYSLEEKIETLRIKLNKLNDEEDSIKERRDSYLLEYFETIPEELKKKTKTQEKYRLPSGEIVKKYPSPEIKRDNEKLLSWIKENKMNDYVEVKETPMWGELKKITQTINGQVVTEDGEIIEGIELIERPPVLEFKEV
;
A
#
# COMPACT_ATOMS: atom_id res chain seq x y z
N MET A 1 41.62 -2.35 -25.32
CA MET A 1 40.44 -1.49 -25.49
C MET A 1 39.48 -2.28 -26.36
N SER A 2 38.44 -2.88 -25.78
CA SER A 2 37.43 -3.59 -26.56
C SER A 2 36.58 -2.54 -27.28
N GLU A 3 36.61 -2.54 -28.61
CA GLU A 3 35.73 -1.71 -29.42
C GLU A 3 34.28 -1.95 -29.00
N THR A 4 33.59 -0.90 -28.54
CA THR A 4 32.16 -0.95 -28.28
C THR A 4 31.46 -1.14 -29.62
N TRP A 5 30.77 -2.27 -29.78
CA TRP A 5 30.01 -2.56 -30.98
C TRP A 5 28.90 -1.51 -31.18
N LYS A 6 28.67 -1.12 -32.44
CA LYS A 6 27.70 -0.08 -32.83
C LYS A 6 26.89 -0.56 -34.03
N ILE A 7 25.61 -0.24 -34.01
CA ILE A 7 24.68 -0.42 -35.14
C ILE A 7 25.09 0.49 -36.29
N LYS A 8 25.13 -0.05 -37.51
CA LYS A 8 25.53 0.67 -38.73
C LYS A 8 24.44 0.76 -39.79
N ASN A 9 23.40 -0.07 -39.68
CA ASN A 9 22.31 -0.14 -40.66
C ASN A 9 21.04 -0.74 -40.02
N ASP A 10 19.93 -0.63 -40.75
CA ASP A 10 18.62 -1.07 -40.28
C ASP A 10 18.55 -2.57 -40.00
N ASN A 11 19.26 -3.42 -40.77
CA ASN A 11 19.31 -4.86 -40.50
C ASN A 11 20.00 -5.19 -39.17
N GLU A 12 21.06 -4.46 -38.82
CA GLU A 12 21.73 -4.59 -37.51
C GLU A 12 20.84 -4.08 -36.36
N ALA A 13 19.98 -3.09 -36.61
CA ALA A 13 19.00 -2.62 -35.63
C ALA A 13 17.89 -3.67 -35.41
N GLU A 14 17.35 -4.23 -36.48
CA GLU A 14 16.34 -5.30 -36.44
C GLU A 14 16.87 -6.54 -35.72
N TRP A 15 18.11 -6.94 -36.01
CA TRP A 15 18.74 -8.08 -35.35
C TRP A 15 18.89 -7.87 -33.82
N ILE A 16 19.19 -6.65 -33.35
CA ILE A 16 19.19 -6.37 -31.90
C ILE A 16 17.79 -6.49 -31.33
N ILE A 17 16.77 -6.00 -32.02
CA ILE A 17 15.38 -6.06 -31.56
C ILE A 17 14.98 -7.54 -31.41
N GLU A 18 15.24 -8.36 -32.43
CA GLU A 18 14.99 -9.81 -32.38
C GLU A 18 15.74 -10.48 -31.23
N GLN A 19 17.04 -10.25 -31.10
CA GLN A 19 17.86 -10.82 -30.02
C GLN A 19 17.38 -10.37 -28.64
N THR A 20 17.01 -9.09 -28.49
CA THR A 20 16.48 -8.55 -27.24
C THR A 20 15.15 -9.20 -26.90
N ASN A 21 14.27 -9.40 -27.88
CA ASN A 21 12.99 -10.07 -27.68
C ASN A 21 13.18 -11.53 -27.26
N ASP A 22 14.10 -12.27 -27.88
CA ASP A 22 14.44 -13.64 -27.49
C ASP A 22 14.96 -13.71 -26.05
N ASP A 23 15.88 -12.80 -25.67
CA ASP A 23 16.39 -12.69 -24.30
C ASP A 23 15.26 -12.36 -23.30
N LEU A 24 14.34 -11.46 -23.67
CA LEU A 24 13.19 -11.09 -22.84
C LEU A 24 12.20 -12.25 -22.67
N LEU A 25 11.93 -13.02 -23.71
CA LEU A 25 11.09 -14.21 -23.65
C LEU A 25 11.68 -15.27 -22.72
N GLU A 26 13.00 -15.49 -22.77
CA GLU A 26 13.67 -16.40 -21.86
C GLU A 26 13.57 -15.89 -20.40
N ILE A 27 13.82 -14.60 -20.17
CA ILE A 27 13.66 -13.98 -18.85
C ILE A 27 12.23 -14.11 -18.34
N GLU A 28 11.21 -13.87 -19.17
CA GLU A 28 9.81 -13.99 -18.80
C GLU A 28 9.46 -15.42 -18.38
N ARG A 29 9.93 -16.41 -19.13
CA ARG A 29 9.77 -17.83 -18.76
C ARG A 29 10.38 -18.14 -17.39
N PHE A 30 11.58 -17.62 -17.09
CA PHE A 30 12.20 -17.80 -15.78
C PHE A 30 11.43 -17.07 -14.67
N LYS A 31 10.97 -15.84 -14.92
CA LYS A 31 10.13 -15.07 -13.97
C LYS A 31 8.86 -15.84 -13.63
N TYR A 32 8.14 -16.35 -14.63
CA TYR A 32 6.94 -17.15 -14.43
C TYR A 32 7.19 -18.35 -13.51
N SER A 33 8.27 -19.12 -13.77
CA SER A 33 8.62 -20.26 -12.92
C SER A 33 8.99 -19.86 -11.48
N LEU A 34 9.60 -18.70 -11.29
CA LEU A 34 9.91 -18.16 -9.95
C LEU A 34 8.64 -17.69 -9.24
N GLU A 35 7.72 -17.06 -9.95
CA GLU A 35 6.42 -16.63 -9.41
C GLU A 35 5.58 -17.82 -8.94
N GLU A 36 5.52 -18.92 -9.69
CA GLU A 36 4.85 -20.16 -9.26
C GLU A 36 5.47 -20.73 -7.97
N LYS A 37 6.80 -20.66 -7.84
CA LYS A 37 7.51 -21.07 -6.61
C LYS A 37 7.18 -20.17 -5.44
N ILE A 38 7.14 -18.85 -5.66
CA ILE A 38 6.75 -17.88 -4.63
C ILE A 38 5.33 -18.17 -4.15
N GLU A 39 4.40 -18.41 -5.06
CA GLU A 39 3.01 -18.71 -4.72
C GLU A 39 2.91 -20.02 -3.91
N THR A 40 3.63 -21.05 -4.33
CA THR A 40 3.72 -22.31 -3.57
C THR A 40 4.24 -22.10 -2.14
N LEU A 41 5.27 -21.26 -1.97
CA LEU A 41 5.82 -20.94 -0.66
C LEU A 41 4.85 -20.10 0.19
N ARG A 42 4.13 -19.15 -0.42
CA ARG A 42 3.08 -18.37 0.26
C ARG A 42 1.95 -19.26 0.76
N ILE A 43 1.49 -20.21 -0.05
CA ILE A 43 0.48 -21.20 0.37
C ILE A 43 0.97 -21.99 1.58
N LYS A 44 2.23 -22.44 1.58
CA LYS A 44 2.81 -23.16 2.73
C LYS A 44 2.91 -22.28 3.98
N LEU A 45 3.33 -21.02 3.81
CA LEU A 45 3.40 -20.06 4.91
C LEU A 45 2.02 -19.80 5.51
N ASN A 46 1.00 -19.60 4.69
CA ASN A 46 -0.37 -19.41 5.15
C ASN A 46 -0.87 -20.61 5.94
N LYS A 47 -0.63 -21.84 5.47
CA LYS A 47 -0.99 -23.05 6.24
C LYS A 47 -0.32 -23.11 7.61
N LEU A 48 0.94 -22.70 7.72
CA LEU A 48 1.64 -22.66 9.00
C LEU A 48 1.07 -21.57 9.93
N ASN A 49 0.70 -20.42 9.39
CA ASN A 49 0.02 -19.36 10.14
C ASN A 49 -1.36 -19.85 10.63
N ASP A 50 -2.14 -20.49 9.76
CA ASP A 50 -3.45 -21.06 10.11
C ASP A 50 -3.32 -22.12 11.21
N GLU A 51 -2.27 -22.95 11.16
CA GLU A 51 -1.97 -23.95 12.18
C GLU A 51 -1.56 -23.29 13.51
N GLU A 52 -0.71 -22.26 13.46
CA GLU A 52 -0.31 -21.48 14.64
C GLU A 52 -1.53 -20.84 15.32
N ASP A 53 -2.40 -20.20 14.53
CA ASP A 53 -3.61 -19.57 15.03
C ASP A 53 -4.58 -20.61 15.60
N SER A 54 -4.77 -21.75 14.92
CA SER A 54 -5.58 -22.87 15.43
C SER A 54 -5.06 -23.41 16.77
N ILE A 55 -3.73 -23.49 16.96
CA ILE A 55 -3.12 -23.91 18.23
C ILE A 55 -3.42 -22.89 19.34
N LYS A 56 -3.29 -21.58 19.04
CA LYS A 56 -3.57 -20.50 19.99
C LYS A 56 -5.06 -20.46 20.34
N GLU A 57 -5.95 -20.53 19.36
CA GLU A 57 -7.40 -20.54 19.56
C GLU A 57 -7.83 -21.71 20.44
N ARG A 58 -7.29 -22.91 20.18
CA ARG A 58 -7.58 -24.09 20.99
C ARG A 58 -7.10 -23.91 22.43
N ARG A 59 -5.89 -23.37 22.65
CA ARG A 59 -5.39 -23.02 23.99
C ARG A 59 -6.33 -22.02 24.66
N ASP A 60 -6.68 -20.94 23.98
CA ASP A 60 -7.48 -19.86 24.54
C ASP A 60 -8.92 -20.32 24.86
N SER A 61 -9.47 -21.25 24.06
CA SER A 61 -10.75 -21.92 24.35
C SER A 61 -10.70 -22.69 25.67
N TYR A 62 -9.68 -23.53 25.89
CA TYR A 62 -9.52 -24.24 27.16
C TYR A 62 -9.29 -23.30 28.34
N LEU A 63 -8.51 -22.24 28.14
CA LEU A 63 -8.28 -21.23 29.17
C LEU A 63 -9.56 -20.46 29.51
N LEU A 64 -10.42 -20.18 28.52
CA LEU A 64 -11.70 -19.54 28.73
C LEU A 64 -12.65 -20.46 29.52
N GLU A 65 -12.76 -21.73 29.15
CA GLU A 65 -13.57 -22.71 29.90
C GLU A 65 -13.13 -22.78 31.36
N TYR A 66 -11.83 -22.90 31.61
CA TYR A 66 -11.28 -22.87 32.96
C TYR A 66 -11.57 -21.54 33.66
N PHE A 67 -11.39 -20.40 32.97
CA PHE A 67 -11.61 -19.07 33.54
C PHE A 67 -13.04 -18.89 34.06
N GLU A 68 -14.05 -19.43 33.38
CA GLU A 68 -15.44 -19.37 33.83
C GLU A 68 -15.68 -20.16 35.13
N THR A 69 -14.91 -21.22 35.40
CA THR A 69 -15.04 -22.01 36.64
C THR A 69 -14.44 -21.34 37.88
N ILE A 70 -13.59 -20.31 37.70
CA ILE A 70 -12.88 -19.66 38.80
C ILE A 70 -13.84 -18.75 39.60
N PRO A 71 -13.84 -18.83 40.95
CA PRO A 71 -14.62 -17.93 41.81
C PRO A 71 -14.34 -16.45 41.54
N GLU A 72 -15.38 -15.61 41.57
CA GLU A 72 -15.25 -14.17 41.27
C GLU A 72 -14.31 -13.44 42.24
N GLU A 73 -14.21 -13.89 43.49
CA GLU A 73 -13.32 -13.31 44.52
C GLU A 73 -11.82 -13.42 44.18
N LEU A 74 -11.43 -14.39 43.34
CA LEU A 74 -10.07 -14.58 42.87
C LEU A 74 -9.78 -13.80 41.57
N LYS A 75 -10.83 -13.25 40.93
CA LYS A 75 -10.73 -12.48 39.70
C LYS A 75 -10.63 -10.98 40.00
N LYS A 76 -9.74 -10.30 39.28
CA LYS A 76 -9.69 -8.84 39.28
C LYS A 76 -10.56 -8.31 38.15
N LYS A 77 -11.73 -7.76 38.50
CA LYS A 77 -12.71 -7.22 37.54
C LYS A 77 -12.58 -5.71 37.39
N THR A 78 -12.60 -5.25 36.15
CA THR A 78 -12.66 -3.84 35.76
C THR A 78 -13.72 -3.65 34.67
N LYS A 79 -14.08 -2.40 34.34
CA LYS A 79 -15.10 -2.12 33.31
C LYS A 79 -14.82 -2.73 31.94
N THR A 80 -13.55 -2.89 31.59
CA THR A 80 -13.12 -3.30 30.25
C THR A 80 -12.48 -4.69 30.21
N GLN A 81 -12.25 -5.32 31.36
CA GLN A 81 -11.59 -6.63 31.43
C GLN A 81 -11.71 -7.31 32.81
N GLU A 82 -11.62 -8.63 32.82
CA GLU A 82 -11.41 -9.48 33.99
C GLU A 82 -10.06 -10.20 33.89
N LYS A 83 -9.34 -10.30 35.00
CA LYS A 83 -8.01 -10.91 35.06
C LYS A 83 -7.91 -11.97 36.15
N TYR A 84 -7.18 -13.04 35.85
CA TYR A 84 -6.80 -14.06 36.83
C TYR A 84 -5.31 -14.40 36.69
N ARG A 85 -4.57 -14.37 37.81
CA ARG A 85 -3.12 -14.56 37.81
C ARG A 85 -2.76 -16.01 38.10
N LEU A 86 -1.93 -16.58 37.23
CA LEU A 86 -1.29 -17.87 37.36
C LEU A 86 0.21 -17.68 37.66
N PRO A 87 0.91 -18.71 38.18
CA PRO A 87 2.36 -18.66 38.32
C PRO A 87 3.10 -18.41 36.99
N SER A 88 2.54 -18.91 35.88
CA SER A 88 3.14 -18.83 34.54
C SER A 88 2.67 -17.61 33.72
N GLY A 89 1.73 -16.80 34.21
CA GLY A 89 1.15 -15.69 33.44
C GLY A 89 -0.19 -15.21 33.96
N GLU A 90 -0.97 -14.53 33.13
CA GLU A 90 -2.32 -14.06 33.49
C GLU A 90 -3.31 -14.41 32.37
N ILE A 91 -4.50 -14.88 32.76
CA ILE A 91 -5.65 -15.01 31.84
C ILE A 91 -6.39 -13.67 31.89
N VAL A 92 -6.59 -13.06 30.72
CA VAL A 92 -7.24 -11.75 30.59
C VAL A 92 -8.43 -11.86 29.64
N LYS A 93 -9.64 -11.77 30.19
CA LYS A 93 -10.89 -11.68 29.42
C LYS A 93 -11.20 -10.20 29.17
N LYS A 94 -11.11 -9.74 27.93
CA LYS A 94 -11.37 -8.34 27.55
C LYS A 94 -12.81 -8.17 27.06
N TYR A 95 -13.39 -7.02 27.36
CA TYR A 95 -14.67 -6.55 26.87
C TYR A 95 -14.43 -5.37 25.93
N PRO A 96 -14.20 -5.62 24.63
CA PRO A 96 -13.97 -4.55 23.67
C PRO A 96 -15.21 -3.67 23.56
N SER A 97 -14.99 -2.38 23.30
CA SER A 97 -16.09 -1.46 22.95
C SER A 97 -16.68 -1.86 21.58
N PRO A 98 -17.98 -1.59 21.34
CA PRO A 98 -18.61 -1.94 20.08
C PRO A 98 -17.90 -1.28 18.90
N GLU A 99 -17.70 -2.05 17.82
CA GLU A 99 -17.15 -1.54 16.56
C GLU A 99 -18.17 -0.60 15.92
N ILE A 100 -17.81 0.67 15.77
CA ILE A 100 -18.64 1.65 15.06
C ILE A 100 -18.28 1.58 13.58
N LYS A 101 -18.99 0.77 12.81
CA LYS A 101 -18.91 0.80 11.35
C LYS A 101 -19.54 2.10 10.84
N ARG A 102 -18.71 3.02 10.35
CA ARG A 102 -19.15 4.29 9.77
C ARG A 102 -19.07 4.22 8.27
N ASP A 103 -20.19 4.48 7.61
CA ASP A 103 -20.27 4.75 6.18
C ASP A 103 -19.98 6.23 5.99
N ASN A 104 -18.78 6.55 5.51
CA ASN A 104 -18.32 7.94 5.42
C ASN A 104 -19.14 8.77 4.42
N GLU A 105 -19.71 8.15 3.37
CA GLU A 105 -20.50 8.87 2.37
C GLU A 105 -21.87 9.25 2.93
N LYS A 106 -22.55 8.31 3.60
CA LYS A 106 -23.82 8.58 4.28
C LYS A 106 -23.63 9.53 5.46
N LEU A 107 -22.55 9.37 6.21
CA LEU A 107 -22.22 10.25 7.33
C LEU A 107 -21.94 11.68 6.85
N LEU A 108 -21.16 11.85 5.79
CA LEU A 108 -20.88 13.15 5.20
C LEU A 108 -22.15 13.82 4.66
N SER A 109 -23.04 13.04 4.04
CA SER A 109 -24.32 13.53 3.54
C SER A 109 -25.20 14.02 4.69
N TRP A 110 -25.34 13.23 5.74
CA TRP A 110 -26.09 13.59 6.94
C TRP A 110 -25.51 14.83 7.65
N ILE A 111 -24.18 14.94 7.76
CA ILE A 111 -23.50 16.11 8.34
C ILE A 111 -23.82 17.38 7.54
N LYS A 112 -23.78 17.30 6.21
CA LYS A 112 -24.13 18.42 5.31
C LYS A 112 -25.60 18.80 5.41
N GLU A 113 -26.52 17.83 5.46
CA GLU A 113 -27.95 18.06 5.64
C GLU A 113 -28.28 18.74 6.97
N ASN A 114 -27.55 18.38 8.04
CA ASN A 114 -27.72 18.96 9.37
C ASN A 114 -26.90 20.24 9.59
N LYS A 115 -26.25 20.78 8.53
CA LYS A 115 -25.44 22.01 8.54
C LYS A 115 -24.31 22.00 9.58
N MET A 116 -23.79 20.82 9.92
CA MET A 116 -22.70 20.62 10.88
C MET A 116 -21.34 20.74 10.17
N ASN A 117 -21.10 21.86 9.50
CA ASN A 117 -19.94 22.05 8.62
C ASN A 117 -18.59 22.02 9.34
N ASP A 118 -18.58 22.25 10.66
CA ASP A 118 -17.37 22.15 11.51
C ASP A 118 -16.79 20.72 11.58
N TYR A 119 -17.54 19.72 11.14
CA TYR A 119 -17.13 18.31 11.12
C TYR A 119 -16.80 17.78 9.72
N VAL A 120 -16.70 18.67 8.72
CA VAL A 120 -16.28 18.34 7.35
C VAL A 120 -14.83 18.76 7.17
N GLU A 121 -13.95 17.79 6.94
CA GLU A 121 -12.57 18.07 6.56
C GLU A 121 -12.52 18.44 5.07
N VAL A 122 -12.09 19.67 4.77
CA VAL A 122 -11.88 20.16 3.41
C VAL A 122 -10.39 20.12 3.12
N LYS A 123 -9.98 19.26 2.20
CA LYS A 123 -8.58 19.19 1.75
C LYS A 123 -8.40 20.09 0.53
N GLU A 124 -7.82 21.28 0.75
CA GLU A 124 -7.44 22.18 -0.33
C GLU A 124 -6.08 21.75 -0.89
N THR A 125 -6.06 21.36 -2.16
CA THR A 125 -4.82 21.03 -2.88
C THR A 125 -4.74 21.83 -4.16
N PRO A 126 -3.55 22.33 -4.53
CA PRO A 126 -3.38 23.07 -5.78
C PRO A 126 -3.70 22.18 -6.98
N MET A 127 -4.59 22.65 -7.86
CA MET A 127 -4.90 21.97 -9.12
C MET A 127 -3.79 22.22 -10.16
N TRP A 128 -2.61 21.65 -9.93
CA TRP A 128 -1.45 21.82 -10.80
C TRP A 128 -1.73 21.50 -12.27
N GLY A 129 -2.61 20.53 -12.55
CA GLY A 129 -3.01 20.15 -13.90
C GLY A 129 -3.72 21.25 -14.70
N GLU A 130 -4.47 22.13 -14.04
CA GLU A 130 -5.08 23.31 -14.65
C GLU A 130 -4.14 24.50 -14.61
N LEU A 131 -3.42 24.66 -13.50
CA LEU A 131 -2.46 25.76 -13.30
C LEU A 131 -1.34 25.74 -14.35
N LYS A 132 -0.82 24.56 -14.72
CA LYS A 132 0.21 24.45 -15.75
C LYS A 132 -0.22 24.86 -17.17
N LYS A 133 -1.54 24.94 -17.45
CA LYS A 133 -2.05 25.32 -18.78
C LYS A 133 -2.00 26.83 -19.03
N ILE A 134 -2.08 27.61 -17.95
CA ILE A 134 -2.06 29.08 -17.95
C ILE A 134 -0.67 29.64 -17.58
N THR A 135 0.33 28.77 -17.49
CA THR A 135 1.69 29.15 -17.16
C THR A 135 2.61 28.98 -18.35
N GLN A 136 3.49 29.95 -18.56
CA GLN A 136 4.53 29.94 -19.58
C GLN A 136 5.90 29.85 -18.92
N THR A 137 6.82 29.16 -19.59
CA THR A 137 8.22 29.11 -19.15
C THR A 137 8.98 30.24 -19.82
N ILE A 138 9.40 31.24 -19.04
CA ILE A 138 10.24 32.34 -19.51
C ILE A 138 11.55 32.28 -18.73
N ASN A 139 12.67 32.12 -19.43
CA ASN A 139 14.02 32.18 -18.87
C ASN A 139 14.27 31.25 -17.66
N GLY A 140 13.74 30.02 -17.71
CA GLY A 140 13.93 29.02 -16.65
C GLY A 140 12.98 29.15 -15.45
N GLN A 141 12.02 30.07 -15.49
CA GLN A 141 11.00 30.25 -14.46
C GLN A 141 9.59 30.02 -15.03
N VAL A 142 8.70 29.47 -14.21
CA VAL A 142 7.29 29.28 -14.56
C VAL A 142 6.52 30.52 -14.14
N VAL A 143 5.96 31.21 -15.14
CA VAL A 143 5.29 32.51 -15.02
C VAL A 143 3.82 32.35 -15.44
N THR A 144 2.87 32.98 -14.77
CA THR A 144 1.46 33.03 -15.21
C THR A 144 1.29 33.93 -16.45
N GLU A 145 0.15 33.86 -17.15
CA GLU A 145 -0.16 34.76 -18.28
C GLU A 145 -0.06 36.26 -17.91
N ASP A 146 -0.25 36.61 -16.64
CA ASP A 146 -0.16 37.99 -16.13
C ASP A 146 1.27 38.43 -15.74
N GLY A 147 2.27 37.56 -15.90
CA GLY A 147 3.67 37.88 -15.63
C GLY A 147 4.13 37.64 -14.18
N GLU A 148 3.33 36.98 -13.34
CA GLU A 148 3.73 36.64 -11.96
C GLU A 148 4.55 35.34 -11.92
N ILE A 149 5.70 35.37 -11.25
CA ILE A 149 6.56 34.21 -11.03
C ILE A 149 5.91 33.32 -9.96
N ILE A 150 5.67 32.05 -10.26
CA ILE A 150 5.11 31.12 -9.29
C ILE A 150 6.23 30.56 -8.42
N GLU A 151 6.26 30.94 -7.15
CA GLU A 151 7.16 30.36 -6.16
C GLU A 151 6.82 28.87 -5.91
N GLY A 152 7.86 28.02 -5.89
CA GLY A 152 7.73 26.59 -5.57
C GLY A 152 7.80 25.62 -6.75
N ILE A 153 8.11 26.09 -7.96
CA ILE A 153 8.30 25.23 -9.15
C ILE A 153 9.74 25.35 -9.66
N GLU A 154 10.44 24.22 -9.71
CA GLU A 154 11.79 24.12 -10.28
C GLU A 154 11.69 23.44 -11.66
N LEU A 155 12.16 24.13 -12.71
CA LEU A 155 12.21 23.58 -14.05
C LEU A 155 13.50 22.76 -14.22
N ILE A 156 13.36 21.44 -14.20
CA ILE A 156 14.47 20.52 -14.46
C ILE A 156 14.34 20.02 -15.91
N GLU A 157 15.19 20.53 -16.81
CA GLU A 157 15.29 19.99 -18.17
C GLU A 157 15.78 18.54 -18.11
N ARG A 158 14.97 17.62 -18.64
CA ARG A 158 15.34 16.21 -18.76
C ARG A 158 15.86 15.94 -20.16
N PRO A 159 16.93 15.13 -20.32
CA PRO A 159 17.42 14.76 -21.63
C PRO A 159 16.34 13.96 -22.40
N PRO A 160 16.37 14.00 -23.74
CA PRO A 160 15.45 13.21 -24.55
C PRO A 160 15.57 11.73 -24.20
N VAL A 161 14.44 11.07 -23.95
CA VAL A 161 14.35 9.63 -23.71
C VAL A 161 13.95 8.96 -25.01
N LEU A 162 14.75 7.98 -25.43
CA LEU A 162 14.41 7.11 -26.55
C LEU A 162 13.57 5.94 -26.00
N GLU A 163 12.41 5.73 -26.60
CA GLU A 163 11.51 4.63 -26.29
C GLU A 163 11.31 3.82 -27.59
N PHE A 164 11.65 2.54 -27.56
CA PHE A 164 11.23 1.61 -28.59
C PHE A 164 9.82 1.12 -28.26
N LYS A 165 8.89 1.23 -29.21
CA LYS A 165 7.50 0.77 -29.05
C LYS A 165 7.26 -0.39 -30.00
N GLU A 166 7.01 -1.56 -29.45
CA GLU A 166 6.48 -2.71 -30.19
C GLU A 166 5.05 -2.37 -30.66
N VAL A 167 4.74 -2.72 -31.91
CA VAL A 167 3.42 -2.48 -32.56
C VAL A 167 2.58 -3.74 -32.52
#